data_AF-A0A348Y809-F1
#
_entry.id   AF-A0A348Y809-F1
#
_cell.length_a   1.000
_cell.length_b   1.000
_cell.length_c   1.000
_cell.angle_alpha   90.00
_cell.angle_beta   90.00
_cell.angle_gamma   90.00
#
_symmetry.space_group_name_H-M   'P 1'
#
loop_
_entity.id
_entity.type
_entity.pdbx_description
1 polymer ?
#
loop_
_entity_poly.entity_id
_entity_poly.type
_entity_poly.pdbx_seq_one_letter_code
_entity_poly.pdbx_strand_id
1 'polypeptide(L)'
;MANFNTHLNVAFMVSGTLSLTVYKAGLIDDSGFLMCVALGTIGGLLPDLDSDNSTPIKLGFNITSFIFAFGLVMHWRSELSLLALIALWLAGYGFMRYVVFSIFTNMTVHRGVIHSVPYMAILGLGLTYLSYNILNLPLTASWFYGLFLFGGAMVHLALDELYSVNLMGMKMKRSSGTAMKFYQHKDKWWYLLLYVVLALLVYFAPPFDTFWQQLRDPAPWDQLRVGLLPTMVKNWLN
;
A
#
# COMPACT_ATOMS: atom_id res chain seq x y z
N MET A 1 6.86 -5.85 18.31
CA MET A 1 5.80 -5.16 17.58
C MET A 1 5.66 -3.77 18.16
N ALA A 2 5.71 -2.76 17.29
CA ALA A 2 5.43 -1.40 17.72
C ALA A 2 3.92 -1.27 18.05
N ASN A 3 3.48 -0.15 18.59
CA ASN A 3 2.04 0.04 18.81
C ASN A 3 1.36 0.61 17.56
N PHE A 4 0.04 0.46 17.45
CA PHE A 4 -0.76 0.95 16.32
C PHE A 4 -0.47 2.42 15.96
N ASN A 5 -0.39 3.31 16.97
CA ASN A 5 -0.09 4.73 16.74
C ASN A 5 1.29 4.95 16.11
N THR A 6 2.28 4.13 16.48
CA THR A 6 3.62 4.19 15.87
C THR A 6 3.56 3.76 14.42
N HIS A 7 2.89 2.65 14.11
CA HIS A 7 2.71 2.20 12.73
C HIS A 7 1.97 3.23 11.87
N LEU A 8 0.84 3.75 12.36
CA LEU A 8 0.07 4.79 11.68
C LEU A 8 0.91 6.03 11.39
N ASN A 9 1.54 6.61 12.43
CA ASN A 9 2.24 7.88 12.31
C ASN A 9 3.50 7.76 11.45
N VAL A 10 4.30 6.71 11.63
CA VAL A 10 5.53 6.53 10.84
C VAL A 10 5.19 6.20 9.38
N ALA A 11 4.20 5.33 9.13
CA ALA A 11 3.76 5.05 7.77
C ALA A 11 3.22 6.32 7.09
N PHE A 12 2.43 7.13 7.79
CA PHE A 12 1.96 8.42 7.28
C PHE A 12 3.10 9.39 6.98
N MET A 13 4.07 9.56 7.88
CA MET A 13 5.21 10.47 7.68
C MET A 13 6.12 10.04 6.53
N VAL A 14 6.46 8.75 6.44
CA VAL A 14 7.30 8.21 5.37
C VAL A 14 6.57 8.33 4.03
N SER A 15 5.30 7.92 3.98
CA SER A 15 4.49 8.01 2.75
C SER A 15 4.26 9.46 2.34
N GLY A 16 3.97 10.36 3.28
CA GLY A 16 3.85 11.80 3.05
C GLY A 16 5.09 12.39 2.40
N THR A 17 6.26 12.11 2.97
CA THR A 17 7.55 12.65 2.49
C THR A 17 7.91 12.10 1.11
N LEU A 18 7.78 10.79 0.91
CA LEU A 18 8.08 10.16 -0.38
C LEU A 18 7.09 10.61 -1.45
N SER A 19 5.79 10.67 -1.13
CA SER A 19 4.73 11.10 -2.05
C SER A 19 4.95 12.56 -2.49
N LEU A 20 5.29 13.44 -1.53
CA LEU A 20 5.59 14.84 -1.83
C LEU A 20 6.79 14.96 -2.77
N THR A 21 7.80 14.11 -2.60
CA THR A 21 8.99 14.09 -3.45
C THR A 21 8.63 13.72 -4.89
N VAL A 22 7.89 12.63 -5.10
CA VAL A 22 7.51 12.19 -6.46
C VAL A 22 6.47 13.12 -7.11
N TYR A 23 5.60 13.73 -6.31
CA TYR A 23 4.69 14.77 -6.75
C TYR A 23 5.45 16.01 -7.22
N LYS A 24 6.40 16.50 -6.42
CA LYS A 24 7.18 17.68 -6.77
C LYS A 24 8.13 17.44 -7.95
N ALA A 25 8.54 16.20 -8.18
CA ALA A 25 9.26 15.77 -9.38
C ALA A 25 8.35 15.70 -10.64
N GLY A 26 7.04 15.89 -10.51
CA GLY A 26 6.08 15.85 -11.61
C GLY A 26 5.75 14.44 -12.11
N LEU A 27 6.04 13.40 -11.32
CA LEU A 27 5.77 12.00 -11.69
C LEU A 27 4.33 11.57 -11.41
N ILE A 28 3.64 12.29 -10.52
CA ILE A 28 2.23 12.10 -10.17
C ILE A 28 1.54 13.46 -10.05
N ASP A 29 0.22 13.47 -10.24
CA ASP A 29 -0.64 14.65 -10.11
C ASP A 29 -1.11 14.87 -8.66
N ASP A 30 -1.92 15.91 -8.43
CA ASP A 30 -2.45 16.27 -7.11
C ASP A 30 -3.23 15.12 -6.47
N SER A 31 -4.03 14.41 -7.29
CA SER A 31 -4.81 13.26 -6.85
C SER A 31 -3.90 12.08 -6.51
N GLY A 32 -2.89 11.83 -7.35
CA GLY A 32 -1.86 10.83 -7.12
C GLY A 32 -1.09 11.07 -5.82
N PHE A 33 -0.75 12.31 -5.49
CA PHE A 33 -0.08 12.66 -4.23
C PHE A 33 -0.88 12.17 -3.02
N LEU A 34 -2.16 12.57 -2.93
CA LEU A 34 -3.03 12.19 -1.82
C LEU A 34 -3.25 10.68 -1.76
N MET A 35 -3.44 10.03 -2.92
CA MET A 35 -3.63 8.58 -3.00
C MET A 35 -2.39 7.82 -2.56
N CYS A 36 -1.19 8.23 -2.93
CA CYS A 36 0.05 7.59 -2.49
C CYS A 36 0.24 7.70 -0.97
N VAL A 37 -0.07 8.86 -0.37
CA VAL A 37 -0.02 9.03 1.09
C VAL A 37 -1.03 8.10 1.77
N ALA A 38 -2.27 8.06 1.28
CA ALA A 38 -3.31 7.22 1.83
C ALA A 38 -2.95 5.73 1.71
N LEU A 39 -2.52 5.28 0.53
CA LEU A 39 -2.16 3.89 0.26
C LEU A 39 -0.95 3.43 1.06
N GLY A 40 0.10 4.25 1.18
CA GLY A 40 1.24 3.90 2.02
C GLY A 40 0.90 3.87 3.51
N THR A 41 0.03 4.77 3.97
CA THR A 41 -0.48 4.74 5.35
C THR A 41 -1.31 3.47 5.60
N ILE A 42 -2.24 3.14 4.70
CA ILE A 42 -3.03 1.91 4.76
C ILE A 42 -2.11 0.69 4.74
N GLY A 43 -1.11 0.69 3.85
CA GLY A 43 -0.08 -0.34 3.74
C GLY A 43 0.62 -0.62 5.07
N GLY A 44 0.98 0.43 5.79
CA GLY A 44 1.61 0.32 7.11
C GLY A 44 0.70 -0.19 8.23
N LEU A 45 -0.60 -0.32 7.97
CA LEU A 45 -1.56 -0.91 8.91
C LEU A 45 -2.01 -2.32 8.48
N LEU A 46 -1.82 -2.69 7.20
CA LEU A 46 -2.26 -3.97 6.65
C LEU A 46 -1.80 -5.20 7.45
N PRO A 47 -0.54 -5.30 7.91
CA PRO A 47 -0.09 -6.50 8.62
C PRO A 47 -0.74 -6.64 10.01
N ASP A 48 -1.17 -5.54 10.62
CA ASP A 48 -1.81 -5.50 11.95
C ASP A 48 -3.32 -5.75 11.92
N LEU A 49 -3.93 -5.81 10.73
CA LEU A 49 -5.36 -6.12 10.55
C LEU A 49 -5.74 -7.54 11.06
N ASP A 50 -4.75 -8.36 11.43
CA ASP A 50 -4.88 -9.67 12.09
C ASP A 50 -5.04 -9.56 13.63
N SER A 51 -4.86 -8.38 14.23
CA SER A 51 -4.99 -8.24 15.68
C SER A 51 -6.45 -8.32 16.14
N ASP A 52 -6.79 -9.48 16.71
CA ASP A 52 -8.03 -9.86 17.38
C ASP A 52 -9.08 -8.76 17.54
N ASN A 53 -10.09 -8.78 16.66
CA ASN A 53 -11.40 -8.16 16.86
C ASN A 53 -11.42 -6.67 17.25
N SER A 54 -10.34 -5.92 17.00
CA SER A 54 -10.26 -4.53 17.44
C SER A 54 -11.16 -3.64 16.57
N THR A 55 -11.88 -2.72 17.22
CA THR A 55 -12.77 -1.75 16.57
C THR A 55 -12.10 -0.92 15.47
N PRO A 56 -10.80 -0.55 15.53
CA PRO A 56 -10.13 0.21 14.45
C PRO A 56 -10.03 -0.57 13.14
N ILE A 57 -9.80 -1.89 13.20
CA ILE A 57 -9.64 -2.74 12.00
C ILE A 57 -10.97 -2.89 11.26
N LYS A 58 -12.06 -3.13 12.01
CA LYS A 58 -13.42 -3.19 11.44
C LYS A 58 -13.80 -1.86 10.80
N LEU A 59 -13.42 -0.75 11.43
CA LEU A 59 -13.63 0.59 10.88
C LEU A 59 -12.83 0.79 9.60
N GLY A 60 -11.54 0.41 9.59
CA GLY A 60 -10.68 0.49 8.42
C GLY A 60 -11.26 -0.27 7.22
N PHE A 61 -11.63 -1.54 7.41
CA PHE A 61 -12.26 -2.33 6.35
C PHE A 61 -13.61 -1.76 5.87
N ASN A 62 -14.41 -1.18 6.77
CA ASN A 62 -15.65 -0.50 6.38
C ASN A 62 -15.35 0.70 5.49
N ILE A 63 -14.41 1.55 5.88
CA ILE A 63 -14.00 2.72 5.10
C ILE A 63 -13.47 2.28 3.73
N THR A 64 -12.58 1.27 3.69
CA THR A 64 -12.07 0.72 2.43
C THR A 64 -13.19 0.15 1.55
N SER A 65 -14.19 -0.51 2.14
CA SER A 65 -15.36 -1.04 1.41
C SER A 65 -16.17 0.09 0.78
N PHE A 66 -16.37 1.21 1.51
CA PHE A 66 -17.02 2.40 0.95
C PHE A 66 -16.21 3.02 -0.17
N ILE A 67 -14.91 3.25 0.03
CA ILE A 67 -14.03 3.83 -0.99
C ILE A 67 -14.06 2.99 -2.27
N PHE A 68 -13.95 1.67 -2.14
CA PHE A 68 -14.04 0.76 -3.28
C PHE A 68 -15.39 0.87 -4.01
N ALA A 69 -16.50 0.82 -3.27
CA ALA A 69 -17.84 0.95 -3.85
C ALA A 69 -18.02 2.29 -4.56
N PHE A 70 -17.55 3.40 -3.97
CA PHE A 70 -17.55 4.71 -4.61
C PHE A 70 -16.66 4.74 -5.85
N GLY A 71 -15.49 4.09 -5.81
CA GLY A 71 -14.60 3.96 -6.96
C GLY A 71 -15.27 3.29 -8.15
N LEU A 72 -16.00 2.17 -7.91
CA LEU A 72 -16.78 1.49 -8.96
C LEU A 72 -17.84 2.42 -9.57
N VAL A 73 -18.62 3.11 -8.72
CA VAL A 73 -19.65 4.07 -9.18
C VAL A 73 -19.02 5.17 -10.01
N MET A 74 -17.91 5.75 -9.55
CA MET A 74 -17.23 6.83 -10.27
C MET A 74 -16.69 6.36 -11.61
N HIS A 75 -16.12 5.15 -11.68
CA HIS A 75 -15.61 4.58 -12.93
C HIS A 75 -16.73 4.41 -13.97
N TRP A 76 -17.86 3.79 -13.60
CA TRP A 76 -18.96 3.48 -14.53
C TRP A 76 -20.07 4.54 -14.61
N ARG A 77 -19.89 5.71 -14.00
CA ARG A 77 -20.93 6.76 -13.88
C ARG A 77 -21.53 7.21 -15.21
N SER A 78 -20.78 7.15 -16.31
CA SER A 78 -21.21 7.59 -17.65
C SER A 78 -21.83 6.47 -18.48
N GLU A 79 -21.67 5.22 -18.07
CA GLU A 79 -22.07 4.04 -18.86
C GLU A 79 -23.35 3.39 -18.31
N LEU A 80 -23.61 3.55 -17.01
CA LEU A 80 -24.70 2.88 -16.30
C LEU A 80 -25.82 3.85 -15.91
N SER A 81 -27.05 3.34 -15.87
CA SER A 81 -28.21 4.09 -15.34
C SER A 81 -28.11 4.29 -13.82
N LEU A 82 -28.84 5.26 -13.27
CA LEU A 82 -28.85 5.53 -11.83
C LEU A 82 -29.16 4.27 -11.00
N LEU A 83 -30.14 3.47 -11.42
CA LEU A 83 -30.51 2.23 -10.74
C LEU A 83 -29.36 1.21 -10.75
N ALA A 84 -28.67 1.07 -11.89
CA ALA A 84 -27.51 0.21 -12.01
C ALA A 84 -26.33 0.70 -11.17
N LEU A 85 -26.12 2.02 -11.05
CA LEU A 85 -25.09 2.59 -10.18
C LEU A 85 -25.39 2.37 -8.69
N ILE A 86 -26.64 2.50 -8.25
CA ILE A 86 -27.04 2.19 -6.87
C ILE A 86 -26.81 0.70 -6.58
N ALA A 87 -27.20 -0.17 -7.51
CA ALA A 87 -26.98 -1.61 -7.38
C ALA A 87 -25.47 -1.94 -7.34
N LEU A 88 -24.66 -1.31 -8.19
CA LEU A 88 -23.21 -1.48 -8.23
C LEU A 88 -22.55 -1.02 -6.92
N TRP A 89 -23.01 0.10 -6.35
CA TRP A 89 -22.53 0.60 -5.07
C TRP A 89 -22.80 -0.39 -3.93
N LEU A 90 -24.05 -0.85 -3.80
CA LEU A 90 -24.43 -1.81 -2.76
C LEU A 90 -23.72 -3.16 -2.94
N ALA A 91 -23.62 -3.65 -4.18
CA ALA A 91 -22.93 -4.89 -4.51
C ALA A 91 -21.42 -4.79 -4.23
N GLY A 92 -20.78 -3.70 -4.62
CA GLY A 92 -19.36 -3.44 -4.37
C GLY A 92 -19.05 -3.36 -2.87
N TYR A 93 -19.88 -2.64 -2.11
CA TYR A 93 -19.75 -2.58 -0.65
C TYR A 93 -19.94 -3.97 -0.03
N GLY A 94 -21.00 -4.69 -0.40
CA GLY A 94 -21.28 -6.03 0.12
C GLY A 94 -20.18 -7.04 -0.22
N PHE A 95 -19.65 -7.00 -1.45
CA PHE A 95 -18.54 -7.83 -1.88
C PHE A 95 -17.29 -7.61 -1.01
N MET A 96 -16.87 -6.35 -0.83
CA MET A 96 -15.73 -6.04 0.02
C MET A 96 -15.99 -6.41 1.48
N ARG A 97 -17.18 -6.08 1.99
CA ARG A 97 -17.52 -6.20 3.40
C ARG A 97 -17.69 -7.65 3.85
N TYR A 98 -18.25 -8.51 3.00
CA TYR A 98 -18.61 -9.87 3.38
C TYR A 98 -17.71 -10.91 2.74
N VAL A 99 -17.37 -10.76 1.45
CA VAL A 99 -16.55 -11.75 0.74
C VAL A 99 -15.07 -11.52 1.04
N VAL A 100 -14.56 -10.34 0.69
CA VAL A 100 -13.12 -10.03 0.85
C VAL A 100 -12.72 -10.04 2.32
N PHE A 101 -13.52 -9.41 3.19
CA PHE A 101 -13.26 -9.43 4.62
C PHE A 101 -13.28 -10.85 5.20
N SER A 102 -14.21 -11.72 4.76
CA SER A 102 -14.26 -13.11 5.25
C SER A 102 -13.02 -13.90 4.83
N ILE A 103 -12.63 -13.79 3.55
CA ILE A 103 -11.39 -14.40 3.03
C ILE A 103 -10.20 -13.90 3.85
N PHE A 104 -10.11 -12.59 4.07
CA PHE A 104 -9.05 -11.97 4.86
C PHE A 104 -9.01 -12.56 6.27
N THR A 105 -10.13 -12.58 7.01
CA THR A 105 -10.19 -13.14 8.37
C THR A 105 -9.91 -14.64 8.46
N ASN A 106 -10.18 -15.40 7.40
CA ASN A 106 -9.85 -16.82 7.36
C ASN A 106 -8.34 -17.03 7.10
N MET A 107 -7.73 -16.17 6.28
CA MET A 107 -6.29 -16.19 6.02
C MET A 107 -5.49 -15.71 7.23
N THR A 108 -6.01 -14.77 8.03
CA THR A 108 -5.32 -14.24 9.22
C THR A 108 -5.10 -15.28 10.32
N VAL A 109 -5.79 -16.44 10.29
CA VAL A 109 -5.46 -17.57 11.17
C VAL A 109 -4.01 -18.05 10.95
N HIS A 110 -3.49 -17.88 9.74
CA HIS A 110 -2.08 -18.12 9.40
C HIS A 110 -1.28 -16.81 9.50
N ARG A 111 -1.20 -16.23 10.70
CA ARG A 111 -0.50 -14.95 10.98
C ARG A 111 0.86 -14.81 10.28
N GLY A 112 1.63 -15.90 10.25
CA GLY A 112 2.97 -15.94 9.62
C GLY A 112 2.98 -15.82 8.10
N VAL A 113 1.84 -16.03 7.43
CA VAL A 113 1.66 -15.89 5.97
C VAL A 113 1.27 -14.45 5.63
N ILE A 114 0.36 -13.84 6.39
CA ILE A 114 -0.05 -12.44 6.18
C ILE A 114 1.07 -11.48 6.58
N HIS A 115 1.79 -11.77 7.66
CA HIS A 115 2.95 -11.00 8.08
C HIS A 115 4.23 -11.43 7.33
N SER A 116 4.13 -11.58 6.00
CA SER A 116 5.24 -12.01 5.13
C SER A 116 5.46 -11.03 3.97
N VAL A 117 6.72 -10.88 3.57
CA VAL A 117 7.09 -10.05 2.42
C VAL A 117 6.41 -10.49 1.12
N PRO A 118 6.33 -11.78 0.74
CA PRO A 118 5.65 -12.17 -0.50
C PRO A 118 4.15 -11.84 -0.49
N TYR A 119 3.47 -11.94 0.66
CA TYR A 119 2.08 -11.52 0.75
C TYR A 119 1.92 -10.01 0.53
N MET A 120 2.80 -9.19 1.13
CA MET A 120 2.76 -7.74 0.92
C MET A 120 3.07 -7.36 -0.54
N ALA A 121 3.98 -8.09 -1.20
CA ALA A 121 4.28 -7.90 -2.61
C ALA A 121 3.08 -8.22 -3.51
N ILE A 122 2.32 -9.27 -3.19
CA ILE A 122 1.06 -9.61 -3.88
C ILE A 122 0.04 -8.47 -3.76
N LEU A 123 -0.12 -7.87 -2.58
CA LEU A 123 -1.04 -6.75 -2.40
C LEU A 123 -0.61 -5.51 -3.21
N GLY A 124 0.69 -5.19 -3.22
CA GLY A 124 1.24 -4.10 -4.02
C GLY A 124 1.04 -4.33 -5.52
N LEU A 125 1.47 -5.48 -6.04
CA LEU A 125 1.33 -5.83 -7.47
C LEU A 125 -0.12 -5.97 -7.90
N GLY A 126 -0.97 -6.56 -7.05
CA GLY A 126 -2.40 -6.66 -7.29
C GLY A 126 -3.05 -5.29 -7.41
N LEU A 127 -2.67 -4.33 -6.56
CA LEU A 127 -3.14 -2.95 -6.67
C LEU A 127 -2.62 -2.27 -7.94
N THR A 128 -1.37 -2.48 -8.32
CA THR A 128 -0.82 -1.97 -9.59
C THR A 128 -1.59 -2.53 -10.80
N TYR A 129 -1.84 -3.84 -10.80
CA TYR A 129 -2.62 -4.51 -11.85
C TYR A 129 -4.04 -3.95 -11.94
N LEU A 130 -4.74 -3.84 -10.80
CA LEU A 130 -6.09 -3.30 -10.70
C LEU A 130 -6.15 -1.85 -11.21
N SER A 131 -5.21 -1.02 -10.76
CA SER A 131 -5.16 0.40 -11.12
C SER A 131 -4.95 0.60 -12.62
N TYR A 132 -4.06 -0.18 -13.23
CA TYR A 132 -3.74 -0.03 -14.65
C TYR A 132 -4.77 -0.71 -15.56
N ASN A 133 -5.02 -2.01 -15.37
CA ASN A 133 -5.80 -2.80 -16.33
C ASN A 133 -7.32 -2.70 -16.14
N ILE A 134 -7.78 -2.42 -14.91
CA ILE A 134 -9.22 -2.36 -14.61
C ILE A 134 -9.68 -0.91 -14.51
N LEU A 135 -8.96 -0.08 -13.76
CA LEU A 135 -9.34 1.33 -13.56
C LEU A 135 -8.82 2.25 -14.68
N ASN A 136 -7.98 1.75 -15.59
CA ASN A 136 -7.40 2.49 -16.70
C ASN A 136 -6.66 3.77 -16.26
N LEU A 137 -5.99 3.70 -15.10
CA LEU A 137 -5.18 4.81 -14.59
C LEU A 137 -3.82 4.88 -15.31
N PRO A 138 -3.15 6.04 -15.30
CA PRO A 138 -1.82 6.19 -15.88
C PRO A 138 -0.84 5.13 -15.33
N LEU A 139 0.03 4.63 -16.20
CA LEU A 139 1.00 3.58 -15.87
C LEU A 139 1.85 3.95 -14.65
N THR A 140 2.39 5.17 -14.64
CA THR A 140 3.26 5.70 -13.60
C THR A 140 2.55 5.77 -12.25
N ALA A 141 1.32 6.31 -12.23
CA ALA A 141 0.51 6.38 -11.02
C ALA A 141 0.17 4.99 -10.48
N SER A 142 -0.20 4.05 -11.36
CA SER A 142 -0.53 2.67 -10.99
C SER A 142 0.63 1.93 -10.32
N TRP A 143 1.85 2.12 -10.83
CA TRP A 143 3.06 1.59 -10.20
C TRP A 143 3.33 2.24 -8.85
N PHE A 144 3.23 3.57 -8.74
CA PHE A 144 3.38 4.25 -7.46
C PHE A 144 2.34 3.78 -6.44
N TYR A 145 1.08 3.61 -6.81
CA TYR A 145 0.03 3.15 -5.88
C TYR A 145 0.38 1.80 -5.25
N GLY A 146 0.82 0.83 -6.06
CA GLY A 146 1.26 -0.47 -5.55
C GLY A 146 2.56 -0.39 -4.73
N LEU A 147 3.54 0.41 -5.17
CA LEU A 147 4.80 0.60 -4.46
C LEU A 147 4.62 1.31 -3.12
N PHE A 148 3.73 2.29 -3.03
CA PHE A 148 3.41 2.96 -1.77
C PHE A 148 2.70 2.00 -0.81
N LEU A 149 1.72 1.23 -1.29
CA LEU A 149 1.04 0.22 -0.47
C LEU A 149 2.05 -0.82 0.08
N PHE A 150 2.90 -1.36 -0.79
CA PHE A 150 3.96 -2.30 -0.41
C PHE A 150 4.99 -1.65 0.53
N GLY A 151 5.46 -0.45 0.20
CA GLY A 151 6.44 0.30 0.99
C GLY A 151 5.94 0.61 2.39
N GLY A 152 4.67 1.00 2.53
CA GLY A 152 4.02 1.15 3.82
C GLY A 152 4.05 -0.13 4.65
N ALA A 153 3.70 -1.26 4.04
CA ALA A 153 3.78 -2.55 4.71
C ALA A 153 5.20 -2.94 5.09
N MET A 154 6.20 -2.60 4.26
CA MET A 154 7.61 -2.80 4.60
C MET A 154 8.05 -1.93 5.79
N VAL A 155 7.58 -0.67 5.87
CA VAL A 155 7.81 0.20 7.05
C VAL A 155 7.23 -0.46 8.30
N HIS A 156 6.04 -1.05 8.20
CA HIS A 156 5.44 -1.78 9.31
C HIS A 156 6.33 -2.94 9.78
N LEU A 157 6.72 -3.84 8.88
CA LEU A 157 7.57 -4.99 9.21
C LEU A 157 8.93 -4.55 9.78
N ALA A 158 9.50 -3.46 9.25
CA ALA A 158 10.74 -2.89 9.74
C ALA A 158 10.59 -2.33 11.16
N LEU A 159 9.50 -1.60 11.45
CA LEU A 159 9.21 -1.12 12.80
C LEU A 159 9.06 -2.27 13.79
N ASP A 160 8.40 -3.34 13.38
CA ASP A 160 8.23 -4.52 14.22
C ASP A 160 9.54 -5.20 14.57
N GLU A 161 10.44 -5.28 13.61
CA GLU A 161 11.78 -5.78 13.79
C GLU A 161 12.60 -4.86 14.71
N LEU A 162 12.58 -3.55 14.44
CA LEU A 162 13.29 -2.54 15.25
C LEU A 162 12.79 -2.50 16.69
N TYR A 163 11.49 -2.61 16.94
CA TYR A 163 10.94 -2.65 18.31
C TYR A 163 11.06 -4.04 18.97
N SER A 164 11.40 -5.08 18.21
CA SER A 164 11.80 -6.38 18.78
C SER A 164 13.21 -6.33 19.37
N VAL A 165 14.09 -5.54 18.76
CA VAL A 165 15.45 -5.25 19.21
C VAL A 165 15.38 -4.02 20.11
N ASN A 166 15.30 -4.20 21.42
CA ASN A 166 15.09 -3.09 22.36
C ASN A 166 16.26 -2.06 22.31
N LEU A 167 16.16 -1.03 21.45
CA LEU A 167 17.21 -0.04 21.18
C LEU A 167 17.52 0.86 22.40
N MET A 168 16.56 1.03 23.32
CA MET A 168 16.74 1.80 24.56
C MET A 168 17.23 0.96 25.76
N GLY A 169 17.47 -0.33 25.57
CA GLY A 169 17.93 -1.21 26.65
C GLY A 169 18.34 -2.55 26.07
N MET A 170 19.63 -2.64 25.71
CA MET A 170 20.33 -3.74 25.03
C MET A 170 19.96 -5.15 25.53
N LYS A 171 18.78 -5.64 25.16
CA LYS A 171 18.34 -7.02 25.30
C LYS A 171 17.61 -7.40 24.03
N MET A 172 18.24 -8.26 23.26
CA MET A 172 17.63 -8.91 22.11
C MET A 172 16.50 -9.81 22.62
N LYS A 173 15.25 -9.55 22.19
CA LYS A 173 14.18 -10.51 22.45
C LYS A 173 14.44 -11.75 21.58
N ARG A 174 14.06 -12.94 22.06
CA ARG A 174 14.13 -14.19 21.27
C ARG A 174 13.35 -14.13 19.96
N SER A 175 12.52 -13.11 19.75
CA SER A 175 11.73 -12.86 18.54
C SER A 175 12.40 -11.92 17.52
N SER A 176 13.61 -11.42 17.78
CA SER A 176 14.35 -10.62 16.79
C SER A 176 14.76 -11.48 15.59
N GLY A 177 14.59 -10.94 14.38
CA GLY A 177 14.83 -11.56 13.09
C GLY A 177 13.63 -12.31 12.51
N THR A 178 12.42 -12.10 13.06
CA THR A 178 11.23 -12.90 12.70
C THR A 178 10.09 -12.12 12.09
N ALA A 179 10.15 -10.77 12.00
CA ALA A 179 9.05 -9.99 11.41
C ALA A 179 9.05 -10.06 9.88
N MET A 180 10.22 -9.93 9.24
CA MET A 180 10.36 -10.03 7.78
C MET A 180 10.49 -11.47 7.30
N LYS A 181 9.40 -12.22 7.28
CA LYS A 181 9.39 -13.60 6.80
C LYS A 181 9.24 -13.68 5.29
N PHE A 182 10.07 -14.51 4.66
CA PHE A 182 9.92 -14.94 3.27
C PHE A 182 9.38 -16.36 3.17
N TYR A 183 9.56 -17.18 4.21
CA TYR A 183 9.08 -18.55 4.25
C TYR A 183 8.94 -19.07 5.69
N GLN A 184 7.91 -19.88 5.94
CA GLN A 184 7.76 -20.63 7.19
C GLN A 184 7.33 -22.06 6.90
N HIS A 185 8.14 -23.04 7.35
CA HIS A 185 7.91 -24.45 7.05
C HIS A 185 6.55 -24.97 7.55
N LYS A 186 6.07 -24.47 8.70
CA LYS A 186 4.76 -24.80 9.26
C LYS A 186 3.62 -24.55 8.26
N ASP A 187 3.73 -23.50 7.46
CA ASP A 187 2.69 -23.03 6.53
C ASP A 187 3.15 -23.20 5.06
N LYS A 188 4.00 -24.20 4.77
CA LYS A 188 4.65 -24.38 3.45
C LYS A 188 3.71 -24.36 2.25
N TRP A 189 2.50 -24.92 2.38
CA TRP A 189 1.52 -24.97 1.29
C TRP A 189 0.90 -23.60 1.01
N TRP A 190 0.70 -22.78 2.04
CA TRP A 190 0.28 -21.39 1.88
C TRP A 190 1.36 -20.55 1.22
N TYR A 191 2.62 -20.73 1.61
CA TYR A 191 3.74 -20.08 0.94
C TYR A 191 3.86 -20.50 -0.53
N LEU A 192 3.66 -21.78 -0.85
CA LEU A 192 3.62 -22.24 -2.23
C LEU A 192 2.52 -21.54 -3.03
N LEU A 193 1.30 -21.44 -2.48
CA LEU A 193 0.21 -20.69 -3.09
C LEU A 193 0.56 -19.21 -3.28
N LEU A 194 1.13 -18.55 -2.27
CA LEU A 194 1.56 -17.16 -2.37
C LEU A 194 2.56 -16.96 -3.52
N TYR A 195 3.59 -17.82 -3.61
CA TYR A 195 4.59 -17.69 -4.65
C TYR A 195 4.03 -17.96 -6.05
N VAL A 196 3.07 -18.87 -6.19
CA VAL A 196 2.35 -19.08 -7.47
C VAL A 196 1.55 -17.84 -7.84
N VAL A 197 0.77 -17.27 -6.92
CA VAL A 197 0.00 -16.03 -7.15
C VAL A 197 0.93 -14.86 -7.46
N LEU A 198 2.04 -14.73 -6.74
CA LEU A 198 3.04 -13.71 -6.98
C LEU A 198 3.64 -13.83 -8.38
N ALA A 199 4.01 -15.04 -8.81
CA ALA A 199 4.52 -15.29 -10.16
C ALA A 199 3.50 -14.93 -11.24
N LEU A 200 2.23 -15.28 -11.04
CA LEU A 200 1.14 -14.89 -11.94
C LEU A 200 0.98 -13.37 -12.00
N LEU A 201 0.98 -12.68 -10.85
CA LEU A 201 0.88 -11.22 -10.81
C LEU A 201 2.06 -10.52 -11.45
N VAL A 202 3.28 -11.05 -11.30
CA VAL A 202 4.46 -10.54 -12.00
C VAL A 202 4.31 -10.74 -13.51
N TYR A 203 3.79 -11.89 -13.95
CA TYR A 203 3.57 -12.16 -15.37
C TYR A 203 2.51 -11.23 -15.99
N PHE A 204 1.43 -10.93 -15.25
CA PHE A 204 0.37 -10.03 -15.70
C PHE A 204 0.61 -8.56 -15.31
N ALA A 205 1.72 -8.25 -14.66
CA ALA A 205 2.01 -6.89 -14.21
C ALA A 205 2.07 -5.95 -15.42
N PRO A 206 1.64 -4.68 -15.25
CA PRO A 206 1.85 -3.65 -16.26
C PRO A 206 3.33 -3.55 -16.66
N PRO A 207 3.67 -2.96 -17.82
CA PRO A 207 5.07 -2.85 -18.25
C PRO A 207 5.93 -2.12 -17.20
N PHE A 208 6.86 -2.86 -16.58
CA PHE A 208 7.77 -2.30 -15.58
C PHE A 208 8.89 -1.46 -16.23
N ASP A 209 9.37 -1.86 -17.41
CA ASP A 209 10.48 -1.19 -18.08
C ASP A 209 10.20 0.28 -18.37
N THR A 210 8.99 0.61 -18.83
CA THR A 210 8.57 1.98 -19.11
C THR A 210 8.53 2.83 -17.84
N PHE A 211 7.98 2.27 -16.76
CA PHE A 211 7.99 2.92 -15.44
C PHE A 211 9.43 3.13 -14.93
N TRP A 212 10.27 2.12 -15.06
CA TRP A 212 11.67 2.18 -14.64
C TRP A 212 12.52 3.15 -15.46
N GLN A 213 12.21 3.34 -16.74
CA GLN A 213 12.83 4.36 -17.57
C GLN A 213 12.45 5.77 -17.11
N GLN A 214 11.17 6.02 -16.85
CA GLN A 214 10.71 7.31 -16.32
C GLN A 214 11.32 7.63 -14.96
N LEU A 215 11.45 6.63 -14.08
CA LEU A 215 12.03 6.83 -12.76
C LEU A 215 13.55 7.13 -12.82
N ARG A 216 14.26 6.58 -13.82
CA ARG A 216 15.69 6.83 -14.01
C ARG A 216 16.00 8.09 -14.82
N ASP A 217 15.01 8.68 -15.47
CA ASP A 217 15.18 9.96 -16.15
C ASP A 217 15.59 11.03 -15.12
N PRO A 218 16.73 11.72 -15.30
CA PRO A 218 17.14 12.80 -14.40
C PRO A 218 16.20 14.00 -14.43
N ALA A 219 15.47 14.23 -15.53
CA ALA A 219 14.72 15.46 -15.76
C ALA A 219 13.62 15.73 -14.71
N PRO A 220 12.77 14.75 -14.32
CA PRO A 220 11.85 14.89 -13.19
C PRO A 220 12.54 15.30 -11.88
N TRP A 221 13.69 14.70 -11.58
CA TRP A 221 14.41 14.93 -10.31
C TRP A 221 15.14 16.27 -10.27
N ASP A 222 15.58 16.79 -11.42
CA ASP A 222 16.16 18.12 -11.51
C ASP A 222 15.14 19.22 -11.16
N GLN A 223 13.84 18.99 -11.35
CA GLN A 223 12.79 19.90 -10.89
C GLN A 223 12.78 20.07 -9.37
N LEU A 224 13.24 19.07 -8.61
CA LEU A 224 13.35 19.19 -7.15
C LEU A 224 14.35 20.28 -6.77
N ARG A 225 15.42 20.48 -7.56
CA ARG A 225 16.43 21.52 -7.33
C ARG A 225 15.85 22.92 -7.57
N VAL A 226 14.89 23.03 -8.49
CA VAL A 226 14.21 24.27 -8.84
C VAL A 226 13.09 24.54 -7.82
N GLY A 227 13.43 25.27 -6.75
CA GLY A 227 12.50 25.66 -5.69
C GLY A 227 12.75 25.02 -4.33
N LEU A 228 13.95 24.46 -4.09
CA LEU A 228 14.38 23.99 -2.76
C LEU A 228 14.28 25.07 -1.68
N LEU A 229 14.57 26.32 -2.05
CA LEU A 229 14.45 27.46 -1.15
C LEU A 229 13.25 28.33 -1.58
N PRO A 230 12.50 28.88 -0.62
CA PRO A 230 11.55 29.94 -0.89
C PRO A 230 12.24 31.06 -1.68
N THR A 231 11.56 31.65 -2.65
CA THR A 231 12.08 32.78 -3.43
C THR A 231 12.56 33.91 -2.52
N MET A 232 11.88 34.11 -1.39
CA MET A 232 12.30 35.07 -0.35
C MET A 232 13.67 34.77 0.25
N VAL A 233 14.01 33.49 0.49
CA VAL A 233 15.32 33.09 1.01
C VAL A 233 16.39 33.19 -0.07
N LYS A 234 16.04 32.83 -1.31
CA LYS A 234 16.96 32.96 -2.46
C LYS A 234 17.34 34.42 -2.74
N ASN A 235 16.40 35.35 -2.57
CA ASN A 235 16.63 36.79 -2.72
C ASN A 235 17.41 37.41 -1.54
N TRP A 236 17.51 36.72 -0.41
CA TRP A 236 18.29 37.15 0.76
C TRP A 236 19.74 36.68 0.71
N LEU A 237 20.03 35.64 -0.06
CA LEU A 237 21.36 35.03 -0.21
C LEU A 237 22.15 35.56 -1.43
N ASN A 238 21.49 36.28 -2.34
CA ASN A 238 22.08 36.94 -3.52
C ASN A 238 22.16 38.45 -3.29
#